data_AF-A0A3B3SHU1-F1
#
_entry.id   AF-A0A3B3SHU1-F1
#
_cell.length_a   1.000
_cell.length_b   1.000
_cell.length_c   1.000
_cell.angle_alpha   90.00
_cell.angle_beta   90.00
_cell.angle_gamma   90.00
#
_symmetry.space_group_name_H-M   'P 1'
#
loop_
_entity.id
_entity.type
_entity.pdbx_description
1 polymer ?
#
loop_
_entity_poly.entity_id
_entity_poly.type
_entity_poly.pdbx_seq_one_letter_code
_entity_poly.pdbx_strand_id
1 'polypeptide(L)'
;MFGNSADQWVCPNDRQLALRAKLQTGWSVHTFRTERQRKSQALDVRELDVIVGVMRRAEQLEHREQCRVGRLVDRLDNMKKSAVGNGLTQCLLCGEILGLLGLPSVICQDCCKVCISQNHLPNAPPTKTL
;
A
#
# COMPACT_ATOMS: atom_id res chain seq x y z
N MET A 1 35.20 27.44 12.67
CA MET A 1 33.73 27.27 12.57
C MET A 1 33.42 25.78 12.77
N PHE A 2 33.38 25.29 14.01
CA PHE A 2 33.05 23.89 14.29
C PHE A 2 31.54 23.80 14.53
N GLY A 3 30.81 23.28 13.54
CA GLY A 3 29.39 23.01 13.67
C GLY A 3 29.16 21.92 14.71
N ASN A 4 28.38 22.25 15.74
CA ASN A 4 28.03 21.38 16.86
C ASN A 4 27.30 20.12 16.35
N SER A 5 28.04 19.06 16.03
CA SER A 5 27.51 17.75 15.58
C SER A 5 26.85 16.96 16.73
N ALA A 6 26.84 17.55 17.93
CA ALA A 6 26.38 16.92 19.14
C ALA A 6 24.86 16.74 19.18
N ASP A 7 24.09 17.53 18.40
CA ASP A 7 22.63 17.64 18.53
C ASP A 7 21.79 17.05 17.37
N GLN A 8 22.37 16.18 16.55
CA GLN A 8 21.66 15.62 15.39
C GLN A 8 20.85 14.37 15.75
N TRP A 9 19.55 14.40 15.44
CA TRP A 9 18.71 13.21 15.43
C TRP A 9 19.04 12.36 14.20
N VAL A 10 19.36 11.09 14.43
CA VAL A 10 19.66 10.13 13.37
C VAL A 10 18.68 8.97 13.45
N CYS A 11 18.09 8.62 12.30
CA CYS A 11 17.27 7.42 12.18
C CYS A 11 18.19 6.19 12.13
N PRO A 12 18.06 5.24 13.07
CA PRO A 12 18.85 4.01 13.05
C PRO A 12 18.43 3.11 11.90
N ASN A 13 19.34 2.22 11.49
CA ASN A 13 19.02 1.20 10.47
C ASN A 13 17.99 0.17 11.00
N ASP A 14 17.33 -0.57 10.11
CA ASP A 14 16.22 -1.48 10.44
C ASP A 14 16.56 -2.52 11.51
N ARG A 15 17.80 -3.06 11.49
CA ARG A 15 18.25 -4.02 12.51
C ARG A 15 18.29 -3.38 13.90
N GLN A 16 18.83 -2.17 13.98
CA GLN A 16 18.84 -1.39 15.21
C GLN A 16 17.42 -0.97 15.63
N LEU A 17 16.56 -0.62 14.68
CA LEU A 17 15.17 -0.24 14.93
C LEU A 17 14.39 -1.40 15.56
N ALA A 18 14.50 -2.60 14.98
CA ALA A 18 13.88 -3.82 15.49
C ALA A 18 14.38 -4.20 16.89
N LEU A 19 15.69 -4.10 17.13
CA LEU A 19 16.27 -4.34 18.46
C LEU A 19 15.73 -3.33 19.48
N ARG A 20 15.65 -2.05 19.13
CA ARG A 20 15.18 -0.99 20.02
C ARG A 20 13.71 -1.13 20.38
N ALA A 21 12.87 -1.57 19.44
CA ALA A 21 11.47 -1.88 19.70
C ALA A 21 11.35 -3.02 20.75
N LYS A 22 12.16 -4.08 20.62
CA LYS A 22 12.20 -5.18 21.61
C LYS A 22 12.65 -4.72 23.00
N LEU A 23 13.63 -3.81 23.05
CA LEU A 23 14.15 -3.26 24.30
C LEU A 23 13.33 -2.07 24.83
N GLN A 24 12.28 -1.64 24.11
CA GLN A 24 11.46 -0.47 24.44
C GLN A 24 12.26 0.83 24.62
N THR A 25 13.28 1.05 23.78
CA THR A 25 14.23 2.18 23.88
C THR A 25 13.96 3.33 22.88
N GLY A 26 12.79 3.31 22.22
CA GLY A 26 12.34 4.33 21.26
C GLY A 26 12.84 4.13 19.83
N TRP A 27 12.46 5.04 18.92
CA TRP A 27 12.68 4.91 17.47
C TRP A 27 13.88 5.70 16.93
N SER A 28 14.22 6.83 17.55
CA SER A 28 15.30 7.73 17.13
C SER A 28 16.35 7.90 18.22
N VAL A 29 17.59 8.20 17.82
CA VAL A 29 18.69 8.49 18.76
C VAL A 29 19.38 9.79 18.46
N HIS A 30 19.79 10.44 19.54
CA HIS A 30 20.69 11.57 19.51
C HIS A 30 22.10 11.06 19.71
N THR A 31 23.03 11.50 18.87
CA THR A 31 24.37 10.92 18.76
C THR A 31 25.20 10.97 20.05
N PHE A 32 24.83 11.80 21.04
CA PHE A 32 25.62 11.99 22.28
C PHE A 32 24.82 12.15 23.60
N ARG A 33 23.53 11.78 23.68
CA ARG A 33 22.76 11.86 24.95
C ARG A 33 22.54 10.49 25.59
N THR A 34 22.83 10.39 26.90
CA THR A 34 22.58 9.18 27.69
C THR A 34 21.07 8.91 27.83
N GLU A 35 20.67 7.64 27.92
CA GLU A 35 19.27 7.24 28.07
C GLU A 35 18.60 7.87 29.31
N ARG A 36 19.38 8.10 30.37
CA ARG A 36 18.92 8.75 31.61
C ARG A 36 18.49 10.21 31.39
N GLN A 37 19.23 10.97 30.57
CA GLN A 37 18.87 12.35 30.21
C GLN A 37 17.66 12.44 29.27
N ARG A 38 17.35 11.36 28.52
CA ARG A 38 16.15 11.27 27.68
C ARG A 38 14.90 10.98 28.52
N LYS A 39 15.00 10.07 29.50
CA LYS A 39 13.88 9.72 30.41
C LYS A 39 13.44 10.89 31.30
N SER A 40 14.28 11.90 31.50
CA SER A 40 13.96 13.09 32.29
C SER A 40 13.14 14.16 31.55
N GLN A 41 12.93 14.02 30.23
CA GLN A 41 12.13 14.95 29.44
C GLN A 41 10.68 14.47 29.39
N ALA A 42 9.91 14.82 30.42
CA ALA A 42 8.45 14.71 30.32
C ALA A 42 7.97 15.70 29.26
N LEU A 43 7.16 15.21 28.31
CA LEU A 43 6.52 16.05 27.31
C LEU A 43 5.52 16.97 28.01
N ASP A 44 5.50 18.24 27.62
CA ASP A 44 4.43 19.12 28.06
C ASP A 44 3.10 18.77 27.35
N VAL A 45 2.00 19.33 27.87
CA VAL A 45 0.66 19.06 27.32
C VAL A 45 0.53 19.46 25.85
N ARG A 46 1.18 20.55 25.43
CA ARG A 46 1.14 21.04 24.04
C ARG A 46 1.90 20.13 23.10
N GLU A 47 3.07 19.64 23.51
CA GLU A 47 3.86 18.67 22.74
C GLU A 47 3.09 17.36 22.56
N LEU A 48 2.43 16.90 23.63
CA LEU A 48 1.58 15.71 23.59
C LEU A 48 0.40 15.90 22.62
N ASP A 49 -0.27 17.04 22.66
CA ASP A 49 -1.38 17.37 21.75
C ASP A 49 -0.95 17.34 20.28
N VAL A 50 0.26 17.82 19.98
CA VAL A 50 0.82 17.76 18.62
C VAL A 50 1.02 16.31 18.18
N ILE A 51 1.57 15.46 19.04
CA ILE A 51 1.78 14.03 18.75
C ILE A 51 0.45 13.33 18.51
N VAL A 52 -0.53 13.53 19.41
CA VAL A 52 -1.88 12.98 19.25
C VAL A 52 -2.51 13.47 17.94
N GLY A 53 -2.29 14.74 17.56
CA GLY A 53 -2.73 15.28 16.28
C GLY A 53 -2.12 14.58 15.07
N VAL A 54 -0.82 14.23 15.12
CA VAL A 54 -0.15 13.44 14.08
C VAL A 54 -0.73 12.04 14.00
N MET A 55 -0.92 11.37 15.14
CA MET A 55 -1.51 10.02 15.21
C MET A 55 -2.90 9.98 14.57
N ARG A 56 -3.78 10.92 14.95
CA ARG A 56 -5.13 11.00 14.37
C ARG A 56 -5.13 11.17 12.86
N ARG A 57 -4.21 11.98 12.31
CA ARG A 57 -4.08 12.14 10.85
C ARG A 57 -3.56 10.86 10.18
N ALA A 58 -2.63 10.16 10.83
CA ALA A 58 -2.14 8.87 10.34
C ALA A 58 -3.26 7.82 10.30
N GLU A 59 -4.05 7.71 11.37
CA GLU A 59 -5.22 6.81 11.44
C GLU A 59 -6.27 7.15 10.36
N GLN A 60 -6.55 8.44 10.12
CA GLN A 60 -7.45 8.86 9.04
C GLN A 60 -6.93 8.48 7.66
N LEU A 61 -5.62 8.63 7.43
CA LEU A 61 -4.99 8.23 6.17
C LEU A 61 -5.07 6.71 5.97
N GLU A 62 -4.75 5.95 7.01
CA GLU A 62 -4.82 4.49 7.00
C GLU A 62 -6.24 4.01 6.69
N HIS A 63 -7.26 4.58 7.35
CA HIS A 63 -8.65 4.22 7.10
C HIS A 63 -9.07 4.50 5.64
N ARG A 64 -8.69 5.65 5.09
CA ARG A 64 -8.96 6.00 3.69
C ARG A 64 -8.31 5.01 2.73
N GLU A 65 -7.10 4.58 3.03
CA GLU A 65 -6.36 3.63 2.21
C GLU A 65 -6.93 2.23 2.29
N GLN A 66 -7.34 1.78 3.48
CA GLN A 66 -8.07 0.53 3.66
C GLN A 66 -9.37 0.52 2.84
N CYS A 67 -10.15 1.61 2.84
CA CYS A 67 -11.34 1.71 2.00
C CYS A 67 -11.00 1.71 0.50
N ARG A 68 -9.90 2.34 0.09
CA ARG A 68 -9.45 2.36 -1.32
C ARG A 68 -9.09 0.96 -1.79
N VAL A 69 -8.29 0.24 -1.01
CA VAL A 69 -7.90 -1.15 -1.29
C VAL A 69 -9.13 -2.06 -1.25
N GLY A 70 -10.02 -1.90 -0.27
CA GLY A 70 -11.26 -2.65 -0.15
C GLY A 70 -12.09 -2.59 -1.43
N ARG A 71 -12.34 -1.38 -1.97
CA ARG A 71 -13.05 -1.22 -3.24
C ARG A 71 -12.38 -1.91 -4.43
N LEU A 72 -11.05 -2.01 -4.46
CA LEU A 72 -10.33 -2.72 -5.51
C LEU A 72 -10.47 -4.24 -5.36
N VAL A 73 -10.42 -4.74 -4.13
CA VAL A 73 -10.64 -6.15 -3.81
C VAL A 73 -12.07 -6.55 -4.16
N ASP A 74 -13.07 -5.76 -3.77
CA ASP A 74 -14.48 -6.01 -4.08
C ASP A 74 -14.73 -6.05 -5.60
N ARG A 75 -14.13 -5.13 -6.35
CA ARG A 75 -14.22 -5.12 -7.82
C ARG A 75 -13.61 -6.38 -8.42
N LEU A 76 -12.46 -6.83 -7.91
CA LEU A 76 -11.81 -8.05 -8.39
C LEU A 76 -12.66 -9.29 -8.06
N ASP A 77 -13.21 -9.37 -6.86
CA ASP A 77 -14.05 -10.49 -6.42
C ASP A 77 -15.36 -10.54 -7.23
N ASN A 78 -15.99 -9.40 -7.46
CA ASN A 78 -17.18 -9.29 -8.32
C ASN A 78 -16.86 -9.75 -9.75
N MET A 79 -15.73 -9.32 -10.33
CA MET A 79 -15.32 -9.76 -11.66
C MET A 79 -15.11 -11.28 -11.74
N LYS A 80 -14.59 -11.91 -10.69
CA LYS A 80 -14.44 -13.37 -10.62
C LYS A 80 -15.80 -14.08 -10.53
N LYS A 81 -16.69 -13.59 -9.66
CA LYS A 81 -18.03 -14.17 -9.45
C LYS A 81 -18.94 -14.01 -10.67
N SER A 82 -18.81 -12.89 -11.39
CA SER A 82 -19.61 -12.57 -12.57
C SER A 82 -18.99 -13.07 -13.88
N ALA A 83 -17.86 -13.79 -13.85
CA ALA A 83 -17.26 -14.36 -15.04
C ALA A 83 -18.17 -15.42 -15.66
N VAL A 84 -18.45 -15.30 -16.96
CA VAL A 84 -19.41 -16.16 -17.66
C VAL A 84 -18.74 -17.20 -18.58
N GLY A 85 -17.62 -16.84 -19.22
CA GLY A 85 -17.02 -17.67 -20.27
C GLY A 85 -16.04 -18.71 -19.76
N ASN A 86 -15.65 -19.64 -20.65
CA ASN A 86 -14.70 -20.70 -20.35
C ASN A 86 -13.21 -20.27 -20.46
N GLY A 87 -12.94 -19.12 -21.07
CA GLY A 87 -11.59 -18.60 -21.30
C GLY A 87 -10.76 -19.41 -22.31
N LEU A 88 -11.42 -20.19 -23.18
CA LEU A 88 -10.81 -20.99 -24.26
C LEU A 88 -11.36 -20.53 -25.62
N THR A 89 -12.64 -20.79 -25.86
CA THR A 89 -13.38 -20.36 -27.06
C THR A 89 -14.27 -19.15 -26.80
N GLN A 90 -14.50 -18.83 -25.53
CA GLN A 90 -15.29 -17.69 -25.08
C GLN A 90 -14.44 -16.80 -24.17
N CYS A 91 -14.67 -15.49 -24.22
CA CYS A 91 -14.09 -14.52 -23.30
C CYS A 91 -14.44 -14.89 -21.86
N LEU A 92 -13.43 -15.10 -21.00
CA LEU A 92 -13.64 -15.49 -19.60
C LEU A 92 -14.64 -14.59 -18.87
N LEU A 93 -14.61 -13.28 -19.13
CA LEU A 93 -15.40 -12.30 -18.38
C LEU A 93 -16.84 -12.19 -18.89
N CYS A 94 -17.04 -11.94 -20.18
CA CYS A 94 -18.38 -11.65 -20.74
C CYS A 94 -19.04 -12.83 -21.46
N GLY A 95 -18.33 -13.93 -21.73
CA GLY A 95 -18.89 -15.13 -22.40
C GLY A 95 -18.97 -15.05 -23.93
N GLU A 96 -18.61 -13.92 -24.54
CA GLU A 96 -18.61 -13.74 -26.00
C GLU A 96 -17.66 -14.71 -26.72
N ILE A 97 -18.10 -15.25 -27.86
CA ILE A 97 -17.33 -16.21 -28.65
C ILE A 97 -16.20 -15.51 -29.40
N LEU A 98 -15.01 -16.13 -29.35
CA LEU A 98 -13.79 -15.61 -29.94
C LEU A 98 -13.39 -16.49 -31.15
N GLY A 99 -12.94 -15.87 -32.25
CA GLY A 99 -12.61 -16.60 -33.48
C GLY A 99 -12.56 -15.71 -34.72
N LEU A 100 -12.60 -16.34 -35.89
CA LEU A 100 -12.33 -15.72 -37.21
C LEU A 100 -13.24 -14.53 -37.58
N LEU A 101 -14.42 -14.44 -36.96
CA LEU A 101 -15.40 -13.36 -37.15
C LEU A 101 -15.69 -12.61 -35.84
N GLY A 102 -14.92 -12.89 -34.79
CA GLY A 102 -15.12 -12.35 -33.44
C GLY A 102 -14.27 -11.10 -33.17
N LEU A 103 -14.49 -10.51 -32.00
CA LEU A 103 -13.69 -9.39 -31.50
C LEU A 103 -12.22 -9.81 -31.28
N PRO A 104 -11.26 -8.87 -31.44
CA PRO A 104 -9.85 -9.16 -31.21
C PRO A 104 -9.63 -9.65 -29.77
N SER A 105 -9.00 -10.81 -29.66
CA SER A 105 -8.75 -11.49 -28.39
C SER A 105 -7.30 -11.36 -27.95
N VAL A 106 -7.11 -11.42 -26.64
CA VAL A 106 -5.80 -11.39 -25.98
C VAL A 106 -5.76 -12.55 -24.98
N ILE A 107 -4.60 -13.19 -24.87
CA ILE A 107 -4.35 -14.21 -23.85
C ILE A 107 -3.75 -13.52 -22.63
N CYS A 108 -4.36 -13.69 -21.46
CA CYS A 108 -3.81 -13.20 -20.21
C CYS A 108 -2.52 -13.96 -19.87
N GLN A 109 -1.44 -13.23 -19.57
CA GLN A 109 -0.15 -13.85 -19.23
C GLN A 109 -0.17 -14.55 -17.86
N ASP A 110 -1.02 -14.10 -16.93
CA ASP A 110 -1.05 -14.63 -15.57
C ASP A 110 -1.87 -15.92 -15.44
N CYS A 111 -3.03 -15.98 -16.12
CA CYS A 111 -3.95 -17.13 -16.00
C CYS A 111 -4.13 -17.94 -17.29
N CYS A 112 -3.44 -17.55 -18.38
CA CYS A 112 -3.47 -18.21 -19.69
C CYS A 112 -4.88 -18.36 -20.31
N LYS A 113 -5.85 -17.53 -19.89
CA LYS A 113 -7.21 -17.51 -20.42
C LYS A 113 -7.37 -16.45 -21.51
N VAL A 114 -8.25 -16.73 -22.46
CA VAL A 114 -8.58 -15.80 -23.55
C VAL A 114 -9.65 -14.79 -23.12
N CYS A 115 -9.41 -13.51 -23.40
CA CYS A 115 -10.30 -12.39 -23.11
C CYS A 115 -10.40 -11.44 -24.31
N ILE A 116 -11.47 -10.66 -24.41
CA ILE A 116 -11.55 -9.54 -25.38
C ILE A 116 -10.65 -8.40 -24.91
N SER A 117 -10.02 -7.70 -25.86
CA SER A 117 -9.26 -6.48 -25.56
C SER A 117 -10.15 -5.42 -24.86
N GLN A 118 -9.61 -4.75 -23.84
CA GLN A 118 -10.36 -3.99 -22.84
C GLN A 118 -11.24 -2.83 -23.35
N ASN A 119 -11.10 -2.41 -24.61
CA ASN A 119 -11.88 -1.31 -25.20
C ASN A 119 -13.39 -1.57 -25.28
N HIS A 120 -13.85 -2.79 -24.95
CA HIS A 120 -15.25 -3.20 -25.06
C HIS A 120 -15.86 -3.72 -23.74
N LEU A 121 -15.17 -3.61 -22.58
CA LEU A 121 -15.72 -4.06 -21.30
C LEU A 121 -16.25 -2.88 -20.46
N PRO A 122 -17.51 -2.92 -20.00
CA PRO A 122 -18.12 -1.82 -19.25
C PRO A 122 -17.52 -1.56 -17.85
N ASN A 123 -16.50 -2.31 -17.41
CA ASN A 123 -15.85 -2.16 -16.10
C ASN A 123 -14.34 -2.55 -16.09
N ALA A 124 -13.64 -2.46 -17.23
CA ALA A 124 -12.23 -2.83 -17.27
C ALA A 124 -11.35 -1.88 -16.42
N PRO A 125 -10.45 -2.40 -15.56
CA PRO A 125 -9.44 -1.56 -14.92
C PRO A 125 -8.52 -0.96 -16.00
N PRO A 126 -8.00 0.28 -15.83
CA PRO A 126 -7.13 0.89 -16.81
C PRO A 126 -5.88 0.03 -17.02
N THR A 127 -5.66 -0.41 -18.26
CA THR A 127 -4.43 -1.10 -18.65
C THR A 127 -3.29 -0.10 -18.57
N LYS A 128 -2.24 -0.44 -17.81
CA LYS A 128 -0.94 0.21 -17.97
C LYS A 128 -0.40 -0.26 -19.33
N THR A 129 -0.52 0.61 -20.32
CA THR A 129 0.23 0.48 -21.58
C THR A 129 1.72 0.65 -21.23
N LEU A 130 2.51 -0.38 -21.48
CA LEU A 130 3.97 -0.22 -21.66
C LEU A 130 4.21 0.25 -23.09
#